data_AF-A0A7C7KKR2-F1
#
_entry.id   AF-A0A7C7KKR2-F1
#
_cell.length_a   1.000
_cell.length_b   1.000
_cell.length_c   1.000
_cell.angle_alpha   90.00
_cell.angle_beta   90.00
_cell.angle_gamma   90.00
#
_symmetry.space_group_name_H-M   'P 1'
#
loop_
_entity.id
_entity.type
_entity.pdbx_description
1 polymer ?
#
loop_
_entity_poly.entity_id
_entity_poly.type
_entity_poly.pdbx_seq_one_letter_code
_entity_poly.pdbx_strand_id
1 'polypeptide(L)'
;MELLFNLELPSSSNLVISTSGGSGDLDLYVHHGPRPAHRDDYKCQSGSPISSESCTFNAAEPGVYHILLFAWDQFSGVTLEAQVGGDPNPFNIELVFLNGGTTEQDDAFRTSAAKWESIIKDDIYDFSFVNNPAAANECVSGQQTISDVVDDVRIYVSIRDIDGPQPILGRAGPCYIRGLSEHPIVGMMEFDIYDFDRITDQGLLIPVVLHEMGHVLGIGTIWDRKELLMNPSAVTPSADTHFKGPHAIAAFDNAGGTNYTGGQKVPVENEAGPGSQDSHWREAVFNAELMSPFVDSGVQNPLSRITIQSLADLGYGVDVTQGEPYSVPLAADLVSPDRGPGIDLRDDIRIGPILVVGPKKRRR
;
A
#
# COMPACT_ATOMS: atom_id res chain seq x y z
N MET A 1 15.43 25.65 -4.70
CA MET A 1 16.22 25.74 -5.96
C MET A 1 15.95 24.48 -6.76
N GLU A 2 15.93 24.54 -8.10
CA GLU A 2 15.67 23.37 -8.94
C GLU A 2 16.85 23.13 -9.89
N LEU A 3 17.26 21.88 -10.01
CA LEU A 3 18.18 21.41 -11.06
C LEU A 3 17.50 20.29 -11.85
N LEU A 4 17.61 20.33 -13.17
CA LEU A 4 16.97 19.35 -14.04
C LEU A 4 18.04 18.65 -14.90
N PHE A 5 17.96 17.33 -14.94
CA PHE A 5 18.81 16.46 -15.74
C PHE A 5 17.95 15.49 -16.56
N ASN A 6 18.51 14.95 -17.63
CA ASN A 6 17.91 13.88 -18.41
C ASN A 6 18.90 12.73 -18.55
N LEU A 7 18.40 11.51 -18.46
CA LEU A 7 19.13 10.28 -18.74
C LEU A 7 18.39 9.53 -19.86
N GLU A 8 19.08 9.19 -20.94
CA GLU A 8 18.53 8.32 -21.97
C GLU A 8 18.98 6.87 -21.71
N LEU A 9 18.01 5.98 -21.48
CA LEU A 9 18.23 4.56 -21.27
C LEU A 9 18.04 3.81 -22.61
N PRO A 10 19.09 3.17 -23.16
CA PRO A 10 19.06 2.63 -24.53
C PRO A 10 18.31 1.28 -24.64
N SER A 11 18.21 0.54 -23.55
CA SER A 11 17.59 -0.79 -23.49
C SER A 11 17.09 -1.05 -22.07
N SER A 12 16.17 -2.00 -21.92
CA SER A 12 15.67 -2.35 -20.59
C SER A 12 16.81 -2.84 -19.69
N SER A 13 16.90 -2.26 -18.50
CA SER A 13 17.96 -2.54 -17.52
C SER A 13 17.49 -2.08 -16.14
N ASN A 14 18.07 -2.64 -15.08
CA ASN A 14 17.94 -2.03 -13.76
C ASN A 14 18.56 -0.63 -13.78
N LEU A 15 17.90 0.32 -13.12
CA LEU A 15 18.31 1.71 -13.04
C LEU A 15 18.14 2.20 -11.61
N VAL A 16 19.23 2.69 -11.03
CA VAL A 16 19.21 3.38 -9.73
C VAL A 16 19.70 4.80 -9.96
N ILE A 17 18.88 5.78 -9.61
CA ILE A 17 19.26 7.19 -9.60
C ILE A 17 19.28 7.63 -8.15
N SER A 18 20.40 8.14 -7.68
CA SER A 18 20.58 8.46 -6.27
C SER A 18 21.35 9.75 -6.04
N THR A 19 21.08 10.40 -4.92
CA THR A 19 21.92 11.48 -4.38
C THR A 19 22.63 11.03 -3.11
N SER A 20 23.86 11.47 -2.92
CA SER A 20 24.65 11.12 -1.74
C SER A 20 25.69 12.18 -1.36
N GLY A 21 26.16 12.10 -0.12
CA GLY A 21 27.15 13.03 0.44
C GLY A 21 26.63 14.47 0.58
N GLY A 22 27.55 15.39 0.81
CA GLY A 22 27.22 16.81 0.94
C GLY A 22 26.43 17.15 2.21
N SER A 23 25.76 18.30 2.15
CA SER A 23 24.87 18.82 3.20
C SER A 23 23.69 19.53 2.56
N GLY A 24 22.57 19.64 3.28
CA GLY A 24 21.38 20.36 2.86
C GLY A 24 20.17 19.45 2.76
N ASP A 25 19.12 19.94 2.11
CA ASP A 25 17.83 19.27 2.00
C ASP A 25 17.38 19.22 0.52
N LEU A 26 17.99 18.32 -0.24
CA LEU A 26 17.78 18.10 -1.66
C LEU A 26 16.95 16.83 -1.89
N ASP A 27 15.82 16.99 -2.55
CA ASP A 27 14.93 15.89 -2.91
C ASP A 27 15.15 15.43 -4.34
N LEU A 28 14.88 14.14 -4.56
CA LEU A 28 14.98 13.51 -5.87
C LEU A 28 13.59 13.15 -6.40
N TYR A 29 13.33 13.59 -7.63
CA TYR A 29 12.13 13.26 -8.38
C TYR A 29 12.52 12.67 -9.73
N VAL A 30 11.99 11.51 -10.08
CA VAL A 30 12.29 10.83 -11.36
C VAL A 30 11.01 10.42 -12.09
N HIS A 31 10.98 10.66 -13.40
CA HIS A 31 9.87 10.27 -14.27
C HIS A 31 10.38 9.77 -15.63
N HIS A 32 9.87 8.63 -16.09
CA HIS A 32 10.12 8.10 -17.44
C HIS A 32 9.06 8.59 -18.43
N GLY A 33 9.48 8.93 -19.65
CA GLY A 33 8.58 9.37 -20.71
C GLY A 33 8.51 10.89 -20.84
N PRO A 34 7.33 11.49 -21.12
CA PRO A 34 7.21 12.94 -21.25
C PRO A 34 7.53 13.65 -19.93
N ARG A 35 8.25 14.77 -19.99
CA ARG A 35 8.53 15.59 -18.81
C ARG A 35 7.24 16.03 -18.13
N PRO A 36 7.06 15.75 -16.82
CA PRO A 36 5.89 16.23 -16.10
C PRO A 36 5.86 17.76 -15.98
N ALA A 37 4.65 18.33 -16.01
CA ALA A 37 4.45 19.77 -15.87
C ALA A 37 4.58 20.23 -14.41
N HIS A 38 4.16 19.38 -13.46
CA HIS A 38 4.23 19.66 -12.04
C HIS A 38 5.12 18.62 -11.33
N ARG A 39 5.73 19.03 -10.22
CA ARG A 39 6.60 18.16 -9.40
C ARG A 39 5.85 16.96 -8.83
N ASP A 40 4.59 17.17 -8.46
CA ASP A 40 3.73 16.13 -7.85
C ASP A 40 3.43 14.98 -8.83
N ASP A 41 3.64 15.20 -10.14
CA ASP A 41 3.38 14.22 -11.20
C ASP A 41 4.58 13.27 -11.46
N TYR A 42 5.72 13.49 -10.79
CA TYR A 42 6.88 12.60 -10.90
C TYR A 42 6.56 11.26 -10.23
N LYS A 43 6.97 10.16 -10.88
CA LYS A 43 6.57 8.81 -10.47
C LYS A 43 7.34 8.32 -9.27
N CYS A 44 8.67 8.46 -9.28
CA CYS A 44 9.47 8.22 -8.10
C CYS A 44 9.77 9.54 -7.39
N GLN A 45 9.56 9.56 -6.07
CA GLN A 45 9.80 10.70 -5.20
C GLN A 45 10.50 10.21 -3.94
N SER A 46 11.74 10.67 -3.74
CA SER A 46 12.52 10.40 -2.53
C SER A 46 12.84 11.73 -1.84
N GLY A 47 12.55 11.78 -0.54
CA GLY A 47 12.85 12.95 0.26
C GLY A 47 13.13 12.60 1.71
N SER A 48 14.40 12.69 2.08
CA SER A 48 14.93 12.59 3.42
C SER A 48 15.38 13.98 3.91
N PRO A 49 15.65 14.13 5.23
CA PRO A 49 16.27 15.34 5.75
C PRO A 49 17.77 15.51 5.40
N ILE A 50 18.42 14.53 4.73
CA ILE A 50 19.89 14.48 4.59
C ILE A 50 20.39 14.42 3.15
N SER A 51 19.61 14.86 2.16
CA SER A 51 19.96 14.86 0.71
C SER A 51 20.45 13.51 0.17
N SER A 52 20.13 12.43 0.87
CA SER A 52 20.50 11.06 0.51
C SER A 52 19.24 10.38 0.01
N GLU A 53 19.04 10.44 -1.30
CA GLU A 53 17.79 10.06 -1.94
C GLU A 53 18.04 8.95 -2.96
N SER A 54 17.03 8.11 -3.21
CA SER A 54 17.14 7.04 -4.19
C SER A 54 15.83 6.82 -4.93
N CYS A 55 15.94 6.55 -6.22
CA CYS A 55 14.88 6.08 -7.09
C CYS A 55 15.36 4.85 -7.84
N THR A 56 14.80 3.70 -7.49
CA THR A 56 15.12 2.40 -8.08
C THR A 56 14.02 1.99 -9.06
N PHE A 57 14.41 1.48 -10.22
CA PHE A 57 13.51 0.93 -11.23
C PHE A 57 14.03 -0.43 -11.67
N ASN A 58 13.29 -1.49 -11.36
CA ASN A 58 13.66 -2.84 -11.75
C ASN A 58 13.16 -3.12 -13.17
N ALA A 59 14.06 -3.59 -14.05
CA ALA A 59 13.79 -3.74 -15.49
C ALA A 59 13.23 -2.46 -16.16
N ALA A 60 13.79 -1.31 -15.79
CA ALA A 60 13.44 0.03 -16.28
C ALA A 60 13.28 0.06 -17.81
N GLU A 61 12.24 0.71 -18.33
CA GLU A 61 11.94 0.74 -19.76
C GLU A 61 12.92 1.66 -20.53
N PRO A 62 13.29 1.31 -21.78
CA PRO A 62 14.07 2.21 -22.62
C PRO A 62 13.37 3.56 -22.80
N GLY A 63 14.15 4.64 -22.89
CA GLY A 63 13.61 5.98 -23.11
C GLY A 63 14.26 7.04 -22.22
N VAL A 64 13.63 8.20 -22.15
CA VAL A 64 14.16 9.35 -21.40
C VAL A 64 13.60 9.35 -20.00
N TYR A 65 14.51 9.44 -19.02
CA TYR A 65 14.22 9.69 -17.61
C TYR A 65 14.52 11.16 -17.31
N HIS A 66 13.50 11.88 -16.86
CA HIS A 66 13.60 13.24 -16.35
C HIS A 66 13.89 13.21 -14.85
N ILE A 67 14.99 13.84 -14.44
CA ILE A 67 15.49 13.87 -13.07
C ILE A 67 15.43 15.31 -12.57
N LEU A 68 14.60 15.58 -11.58
CA LEU A 68 14.48 16.86 -10.92
C LEU A 68 15.07 16.75 -9.52
N LEU A 69 16.07 17.59 -9.24
CA LEU A 69 16.56 17.82 -7.89
C LEU A 69 15.93 19.10 -7.34
N PHE A 70 15.17 18.98 -6.25
CA PHE A 70 14.49 20.10 -5.61
C PHE A 70 15.09 20.37 -4.23
N ALA A 71 15.76 21.50 -4.09
CA ALA A 71 16.36 21.91 -2.83
C ALA A 71 15.41 22.80 -2.03
N TRP A 72 15.02 22.36 -0.84
CA TRP A 72 14.24 23.14 0.13
C TRP A 72 15.10 24.12 0.91
N ASP A 73 16.30 23.68 1.29
CA ASP A 73 17.34 24.50 1.91
C ASP A 73 18.60 24.56 1.02
N GLN A 74 19.54 25.44 1.37
CA GLN A 74 20.81 25.49 0.66
C GLN A 74 21.55 24.16 0.81
N PHE A 75 21.94 23.57 -0.33
CA PHE A 75 22.74 22.35 -0.36
C PHE A 75 24.12 22.62 -0.94
N SER A 76 25.08 21.75 -0.61
CA SER A 76 26.46 21.83 -1.09
C SER A 76 27.13 20.47 -1.08
N GLY A 77 27.94 20.19 -2.11
CA GLY A 77 28.75 18.97 -2.19
C GLY A 77 27.95 17.66 -2.36
N VAL A 78 26.68 17.74 -2.76
CA VAL A 78 25.84 16.57 -3.06
C VAL A 78 26.22 15.99 -4.42
N THR A 79 26.37 14.67 -4.49
CA THR A 79 26.64 13.93 -5.72
C THR A 79 25.33 13.37 -6.26
N LEU A 80 25.05 13.55 -7.55
CA LEU A 80 23.99 12.83 -8.27
C LEU A 80 24.64 11.74 -9.11
N GLU A 81 24.16 10.51 -8.95
CA GLU A 81 24.65 9.34 -9.67
C GLU A 81 23.48 8.58 -10.32
N ALA A 82 23.74 8.00 -11.49
CA ALA A 82 22.83 7.09 -12.16
C ALA A 82 23.58 5.79 -12.50
N GLN A 83 23.22 4.71 -11.84
CA GLN A 83 23.74 3.37 -12.07
C GLN A 83 22.82 2.62 -13.03
N VAL A 84 23.36 2.19 -14.17
CA VAL A 84 22.66 1.34 -15.16
C VAL A 84 23.20 -0.08 -15.06
N GLY A 85 22.30 -1.04 -14.83
CA GLY A 85 22.63 -2.45 -14.61
C GLY A 85 22.72 -2.80 -13.12
N GLY A 86 23.33 -3.94 -12.82
CA GLY A 86 23.35 -4.50 -11.47
C GLY A 86 22.17 -5.44 -11.20
N ASP A 87 22.18 -6.05 -10.02
CA ASP A 87 21.09 -6.92 -9.57
C ASP A 87 19.86 -6.09 -9.19
N PRO A 88 18.63 -6.59 -9.41
CA PRO A 88 17.43 -5.88 -8.99
C PRO A 88 17.40 -5.76 -7.46
N ASN A 89 16.94 -4.61 -6.96
CA ASN A 89 16.60 -4.44 -5.55
C ASN A 89 15.07 -4.50 -5.44
N PRO A 90 14.47 -5.66 -5.13
CA PRO A 90 13.02 -5.80 -5.10
C PRO A 90 12.42 -5.18 -3.83
N PHE A 91 11.11 -4.92 -3.88
CA PHE A 91 10.35 -4.52 -2.70
C PHE A 91 10.45 -5.59 -1.59
N ASN A 92 10.60 -5.16 -0.34
CA ASN A 92 10.81 -6.01 0.83
C ASN A 92 9.80 -5.70 1.95
N ILE A 93 9.23 -6.75 2.55
CA ILE A 93 8.36 -6.67 3.72
C ILE A 93 9.07 -7.32 4.91
N GLU A 94 9.60 -6.49 5.81
CA GLU A 94 10.20 -6.99 7.05
C GLU A 94 9.12 -7.32 8.09
N LEU A 95 8.90 -8.61 8.36
CA LEU A 95 7.97 -9.08 9.39
C LEU A 95 8.64 -9.17 10.77
N VAL A 96 8.09 -8.47 11.75
CA VAL A 96 8.52 -8.51 13.15
C VAL A 96 7.42 -9.07 14.04
N PHE A 97 7.55 -10.34 14.42
CA PHE A 97 6.60 -11.02 15.31
C PHE A 97 6.86 -10.64 16.77
N LEU A 98 5.93 -9.91 17.38
CA LEU A 98 6.00 -9.50 18.79
C LEU A 98 5.61 -10.64 19.75
N ASN A 99 4.73 -11.50 19.25
CA ASN A 99 4.19 -12.69 19.88
C ASN A 99 3.91 -13.66 18.73
N GLY A 100 4.51 -14.84 18.80
CA GLY A 100 4.40 -15.83 17.74
C GLY A 100 3.05 -16.55 17.77
N GLY A 101 2.60 -16.95 16.59
CA GLY A 101 1.52 -17.91 16.44
C GLY A 101 2.06 -19.34 16.41
N THR A 102 1.25 -20.26 15.88
CA THR A 102 1.75 -21.56 15.42
C THR A 102 2.67 -21.37 14.19
N THR A 103 3.42 -22.40 13.81
CA THR A 103 4.23 -22.35 12.58
C THR A 103 3.37 -22.10 11.34
N GLU A 104 2.18 -22.69 11.27
CA GLU A 104 1.23 -22.47 10.17
C GLU A 104 0.76 -21.02 10.09
N GLN A 105 0.51 -20.40 11.24
CA GLN A 105 0.16 -18.99 11.37
C GLN A 105 1.30 -18.09 10.89
N ASP A 106 2.51 -18.28 11.39
CA ASP A 106 3.69 -17.52 10.97
C ASP A 106 3.99 -17.70 9.45
N ASP A 107 3.79 -18.90 8.91
CA ASP A 107 3.98 -19.20 7.49
C ASP A 107 2.94 -18.51 6.59
N ALA A 108 1.71 -18.31 7.07
CA ALA A 108 0.71 -17.54 6.34
C ALA A 108 1.13 -16.07 6.16
N PHE A 109 1.70 -15.45 7.20
CA PHE A 109 2.28 -14.09 7.09
C PHE A 109 3.41 -14.02 6.06
N ARG A 110 4.33 -14.98 6.10
CA ARG A 110 5.45 -15.04 5.14
C ARG A 110 4.96 -15.26 3.71
N THR A 111 3.94 -16.10 3.55
CA THR A 111 3.33 -16.38 2.24
C THR A 111 2.65 -15.13 1.68
N SER A 112 1.90 -14.41 2.52
CA SER A 112 1.25 -13.15 2.12
C SER A 112 2.27 -12.05 1.82
N ALA A 113 3.34 -11.95 2.60
CA ALA A 113 4.45 -11.03 2.33
C ALA A 113 5.08 -11.31 0.96
N ALA A 114 5.48 -12.57 0.72
CA ALA A 114 6.05 -12.97 -0.56
C ALA A 114 5.10 -12.71 -1.74
N LYS A 115 3.78 -12.83 -1.53
CA LYS A 115 2.79 -12.49 -2.57
C LYS A 115 2.80 -10.99 -2.87
N TRP A 116 2.79 -10.12 -1.86
CA TRP A 116 2.87 -8.68 -2.07
C TRP A 116 4.21 -8.22 -2.66
N GLU A 117 5.33 -8.80 -2.22
CA GLU A 117 6.68 -8.58 -2.79
C GLU A 117 6.76 -9.01 -4.27
N SER A 118 6.01 -10.04 -4.67
CA SER A 118 5.93 -10.42 -6.09
C SER A 118 5.12 -9.43 -6.95
N ILE A 119 4.23 -8.66 -6.32
CA ILE A 119 3.36 -7.67 -6.97
C ILE A 119 4.06 -6.33 -7.05
N ILE A 120 4.66 -5.85 -5.97
CA ILE A 120 5.34 -4.55 -5.95
C ILE A 120 6.77 -4.76 -6.44
N LYS A 121 7.07 -4.27 -7.64
CA LYS A 121 8.35 -4.56 -8.30
C LYS A 121 9.46 -3.63 -7.89
N ASP A 122 9.13 -2.37 -7.69
CA ASP A 122 10.11 -1.31 -7.50
C ASP A 122 10.37 -1.12 -6.02
N ASP A 123 11.65 -1.02 -5.69
CA ASP A 123 12.15 -0.65 -4.37
C ASP A 123 11.78 0.80 -4.04
N ILE A 124 11.41 1.02 -2.78
CA ILE A 124 11.08 2.31 -2.19
C ILE A 124 12.18 2.69 -1.22
N TYR A 125 12.77 3.87 -1.47
CA TYR A 125 13.88 4.39 -0.68
C TYR A 125 13.76 4.13 0.84
N ASP A 126 14.88 3.67 1.41
CA ASP A 126 15.04 3.39 2.83
C ASP A 126 14.73 4.62 3.70
N PHE A 127 14.09 4.37 4.84
CA PHE A 127 13.90 5.41 5.84
C PHE A 127 14.75 5.16 7.10
N SER A 128 15.58 6.14 7.46
CA SER A 128 16.45 6.05 8.64
C SER A 128 15.81 6.68 9.89
N PHE A 129 15.56 5.86 10.91
CA PHE A 129 15.14 6.31 12.23
C PHE A 129 16.32 6.62 13.18
N VAL A 130 17.57 6.48 12.72
CA VAL A 130 18.78 6.63 13.57
C VAL A 130 18.85 7.99 14.26
N ASN A 131 18.56 9.07 13.53
CA ASN A 131 18.67 10.44 14.06
C ASN A 131 17.37 10.94 14.72
N ASN A 132 16.24 10.29 14.44
CA ASN A 132 14.95 10.62 15.03
C ASN A 132 14.14 9.33 15.27
N PRO A 133 14.45 8.59 16.36
CA PRO A 133 13.86 7.29 16.63
C PRO A 133 12.34 7.36 16.79
N ALA A 134 11.64 6.34 16.28
CA ALA A 134 10.23 6.12 16.59
C ALA A 134 10.10 5.60 18.03
N ALA A 135 9.15 6.13 18.80
CA ALA A 135 8.99 5.71 20.19
C ALA A 135 8.47 4.28 20.28
N ALA A 136 8.77 3.61 21.40
CA ALA A 136 8.19 2.31 21.71
C ALA A 136 6.66 2.41 21.88
N ASN A 137 5.95 1.36 21.47
CA ASN A 137 4.49 1.25 21.50
C ASN A 137 3.72 2.31 20.70
N GLU A 138 4.38 3.01 19.78
CA GLU A 138 3.73 4.07 18.98
C GLU A 138 2.98 3.48 17.77
N CYS A 139 3.48 2.39 17.22
CA CYS A 139 2.80 1.65 16.15
C CYS A 139 1.80 0.63 16.71
N VAL A 140 2.29 -0.26 17.58
CA VAL A 140 1.53 -1.35 18.20
C VAL A 140 2.11 -1.67 19.58
N SER A 141 1.27 -2.14 20.51
CA SER A 141 1.74 -2.55 21.85
C SER A 141 2.80 -3.65 21.75
N GLY A 142 3.91 -3.50 22.48
CA GLY A 142 5.04 -4.42 22.46
C GLY A 142 6.18 -4.04 21.49
N GLN A 143 5.91 -3.18 20.51
CA GLN A 143 6.92 -2.65 19.60
C GLN A 143 8.00 -1.86 20.37
N GLN A 144 9.26 -2.29 20.23
CA GLN A 144 10.41 -1.58 20.79
C GLN A 144 10.74 -0.32 19.99
N THR A 145 11.47 0.62 20.59
CA THR A 145 11.98 1.82 19.89
C THR A 145 12.65 1.45 18.57
N ILE A 146 12.28 2.14 17.48
CA ILE A 146 12.89 1.94 16.16
C ILE A 146 13.99 2.98 16.02
N SER A 147 15.23 2.53 15.82
CA SER A 147 16.42 3.39 15.76
C SER A 147 17.42 2.95 14.68
N ASP A 148 16.94 2.13 13.75
CA ASP A 148 17.66 1.57 12.62
C ASP A 148 17.08 2.10 11.29
N VAL A 149 17.53 1.52 10.19
CA VAL A 149 17.02 1.79 8.86
C VAL A 149 15.94 0.77 8.54
N VAL A 150 14.80 1.24 8.04
CA VAL A 150 13.76 0.39 7.48
C VAL A 150 13.84 0.48 5.97
N ASP A 151 14.20 -0.65 5.37
CA ASP A 151 14.09 -0.91 3.94
C ASP A 151 12.63 -1.19 3.61
N ASP A 152 12.08 -0.47 2.63
CA ASP A 152 10.67 -0.53 2.19
C ASP A 152 9.60 -0.40 3.27
N VAL A 153 9.16 -1.52 3.89
CA VAL A 153 8.16 -1.56 4.95
C VAL A 153 8.48 -2.61 6.01
N ARG A 154 8.37 -2.20 7.28
CA ARG A 154 8.39 -3.09 8.45
C ARG A 154 6.98 -3.28 9.00
N ILE A 155 6.54 -4.52 9.13
CA ILE A 155 5.21 -4.85 9.68
C ILE A 155 5.36 -5.61 10.98
N TYR A 156 4.83 -5.01 12.05
CA TYR A 156 4.74 -5.68 13.34
C TYR A 156 3.51 -6.58 13.39
N VAL A 157 3.73 -7.87 13.70
CA VAL A 157 2.67 -8.87 13.83
C VAL A 157 2.42 -9.17 15.30
N SER A 158 1.16 -9.11 15.70
CA SER A 158 0.74 -9.41 17.08
C SER A 158 -0.52 -10.27 17.11
N ILE A 159 -0.41 -11.49 17.62
CA ILE A 159 -1.54 -12.42 17.80
C ILE A 159 -1.89 -12.49 19.29
N ARG A 160 -2.92 -11.75 19.71
CA ARG A 160 -3.25 -11.56 21.13
C ARG A 160 -4.75 -11.54 21.33
N ASP A 161 -5.19 -11.55 22.59
CA ASP A 161 -6.59 -11.26 22.93
C ASP A 161 -6.90 -9.78 22.59
N ILE A 162 -7.90 -9.56 21.72
CA ILE A 162 -8.43 -8.25 21.35
C ILE A 162 -9.77 -8.05 22.06
N ASP A 163 -10.73 -8.93 21.80
CA ASP A 163 -12.07 -8.89 22.39
C ASP A 163 -12.66 -10.27 22.75
N GLY A 164 -11.90 -11.34 22.54
CA GLY A 164 -12.34 -12.71 22.79
C GLY A 164 -12.85 -13.37 21.51
N PRO A 165 -13.72 -14.38 21.60
CA PRO A 165 -14.34 -14.95 20.42
C PRO A 165 -15.36 -13.97 19.84
N GLN A 166 -15.06 -13.39 18.67
CA GLN A 166 -15.88 -12.42 17.97
C GLN A 166 -16.15 -11.11 18.76
N PRO A 167 -16.34 -9.97 18.07
CA PRO A 167 -16.52 -9.88 16.62
C PRO A 167 -15.32 -9.35 15.82
N ILE A 168 -14.25 -8.90 16.44
CA ILE A 168 -13.08 -8.36 15.72
C ILE A 168 -12.09 -9.50 15.46
N LEU A 169 -11.93 -9.86 14.19
CA LEU A 169 -10.96 -10.89 13.81
C LEU A 169 -9.52 -10.38 13.86
N GLY A 170 -9.31 -9.15 13.44
CA GLY A 170 -8.01 -8.55 13.33
C GLY A 170 -8.14 -7.12 12.85
N ARG A 171 -7.01 -6.43 12.81
CA ARG A 171 -6.91 -5.12 12.20
C ARG A 171 -5.50 -4.85 11.72
N ALA A 172 -5.40 -4.06 10.67
CA ALA A 172 -4.13 -3.69 10.10
C ALA A 172 -4.09 -2.28 9.54
N GLY A 173 -2.88 -1.75 9.42
CA GLY A 173 -2.69 -0.49 8.74
C GLY A 173 -1.33 0.14 9.01
N PRO A 174 -1.02 1.22 8.27
CA PRO A 174 0.20 1.96 8.47
C PRO A 174 0.20 2.72 9.80
N CYS A 175 1.36 2.72 10.44
CA CYS A 175 1.68 3.55 11.59
C CYS A 175 2.50 4.77 11.17
N TYR A 176 3.42 4.56 10.23
CA TYR A 176 4.35 5.55 9.71
C TYR A 176 4.32 5.56 8.18
N ILE A 177 4.29 6.75 7.59
CA ILE A 177 4.35 6.94 6.14
C ILE A 177 5.37 8.01 5.77
N ARG A 178 5.96 7.84 4.59
CA ARG A 178 6.90 8.76 3.96
C ARG A 178 6.23 10.10 3.65
N GLY A 179 6.89 11.21 3.95
CA GLY A 179 6.30 12.55 3.82
C GLY A 179 5.96 12.96 2.39
N LEU A 180 6.77 12.55 1.42
CA LEU A 180 6.56 12.87 -0.01
C LEU A 180 5.69 11.83 -0.71
N SER A 181 6.15 10.58 -0.79
CA SER A 181 5.44 9.51 -1.50
C SER A 181 4.19 9.02 -0.77
N GLU A 182 4.08 9.29 0.53
CA GLU A 182 3.03 8.74 1.40
C GLU A 182 3.01 7.21 1.49
N HIS A 183 4.05 6.52 0.97
CA HIS A 183 4.17 5.08 1.12
C HIS A 183 4.48 4.70 2.60
N PRO A 184 3.83 3.66 3.14
CA PRO A 184 4.11 3.04 4.45
C PRO A 184 5.59 2.72 4.66
N ILE A 185 6.09 3.06 5.85
CA ILE A 185 7.42 2.70 6.36
C ILE A 185 7.27 1.64 7.45
N VAL A 186 6.32 1.86 8.37
CA VAL A 186 6.04 0.93 9.46
C VAL A 186 4.55 0.75 9.56
N GLY A 187 4.10 -0.49 9.65
CA GLY A 187 2.71 -0.84 9.91
C GLY A 187 2.57 -1.92 10.97
N MET A 188 1.33 -2.27 11.27
CA MET A 188 1.02 -3.38 12.15
C MET A 188 -0.13 -4.21 11.61
N MET A 189 -0.15 -5.46 12.04
CA MET A 189 -1.28 -6.35 11.94
C MET A 189 -1.50 -6.99 13.31
N GLU A 190 -2.68 -6.81 13.87
CA GLU A 190 -3.12 -7.45 15.11
C GLU A 190 -4.23 -8.45 14.80
N PHE A 191 -4.14 -9.66 15.32
CA PHE A 191 -5.19 -10.69 15.18
C PHE A 191 -5.67 -11.17 16.54
N ASP A 192 -6.98 -11.38 16.67
CA ASP A 192 -7.54 -12.00 17.87
C ASP A 192 -7.20 -13.49 17.87
N ILE A 193 -6.48 -13.93 18.90
CA ILE A 193 -6.05 -15.32 19.07
C ILE A 193 -7.21 -16.33 19.00
N TYR A 194 -8.41 -15.98 19.48
CA TYR A 194 -9.56 -16.88 19.48
C TYR A 194 -10.19 -17.05 18.10
N ASP A 195 -10.15 -16.01 17.27
CA ASP A 195 -10.66 -16.04 15.90
C ASP A 195 -9.61 -16.54 14.90
N PHE A 196 -8.33 -16.38 15.21
CA PHE A 196 -7.24 -16.80 14.33
C PHE A 196 -7.15 -18.32 14.18
N ASP A 197 -7.41 -19.08 15.24
CA ASP A 197 -7.50 -20.54 15.17
C ASP A 197 -8.70 -20.98 14.32
N ARG A 198 -9.84 -20.29 14.46
CA ARG A 198 -11.07 -20.58 13.68
C ARG A 198 -10.86 -20.39 12.18
N ILE A 199 -10.17 -19.33 11.75
CA ILE A 199 -9.93 -19.11 10.32
C ILE A 199 -8.88 -20.06 9.75
N THR A 200 -7.95 -20.52 10.59
CA THR A 200 -6.98 -21.56 10.25
C THR A 200 -7.72 -22.86 9.91
N ASP A 201 -8.64 -23.30 10.78
CA ASP A 201 -9.46 -24.50 10.56
C ASP A 201 -10.36 -24.40 9.32
N GLN A 202 -10.75 -23.19 8.91
CA GLN A 202 -11.57 -22.93 7.73
C GLN A 202 -10.76 -22.79 6.43
N GLY A 203 -9.42 -22.81 6.51
CA GLY A 203 -8.54 -22.57 5.35
C GLY A 203 -8.58 -21.13 4.83
N LEU A 204 -9.01 -20.18 5.66
CA LEU A 204 -9.15 -18.75 5.33
C LEU A 204 -8.01 -17.89 5.89
N LEU A 205 -7.01 -18.52 6.51
CA LEU A 205 -5.88 -17.84 7.12
C LEU A 205 -5.09 -16.98 6.11
N ILE A 206 -4.66 -17.55 4.98
CA ILE A 206 -3.91 -16.82 3.96
C ILE A 206 -4.71 -15.66 3.35
N PRO A 207 -5.95 -15.82 2.87
CA PRO A 207 -6.68 -14.69 2.29
C PRO A 207 -6.89 -13.55 3.29
N VAL A 208 -7.21 -13.87 4.55
CA VAL A 208 -7.33 -12.87 5.61
C VAL A 208 -6.00 -12.15 5.85
N VAL A 209 -4.89 -12.87 6.03
CA VAL A 209 -3.59 -12.22 6.25
C VAL A 209 -3.13 -11.42 5.03
N LEU A 210 -3.43 -11.88 3.82
CA LEU A 210 -3.14 -11.17 2.58
C LEU A 210 -3.94 -9.86 2.47
N HIS A 211 -5.22 -9.90 2.85
CA HIS A 211 -6.10 -8.74 2.95
C HIS A 211 -5.55 -7.69 3.93
N GLU A 212 -5.28 -8.08 5.17
CA GLU A 212 -4.80 -7.19 6.23
C GLU A 212 -3.45 -6.55 5.86
N MET A 213 -2.57 -7.33 5.22
CA MET A 213 -1.30 -6.80 4.73
C MET A 213 -1.50 -5.77 3.60
N GLY A 214 -2.55 -5.92 2.79
CA GLY A 214 -2.98 -4.91 1.83
C GLY A 214 -3.33 -3.57 2.48
N HIS A 215 -4.02 -3.58 3.62
CA HIS A 215 -4.28 -2.37 4.42
C HIS A 215 -3.01 -1.72 4.95
N VAL A 216 -2.01 -2.50 5.36
CA VAL A 216 -0.70 -1.96 5.73
C VAL A 216 -0.06 -1.22 4.57
N LEU A 217 -0.16 -1.76 3.35
CA LEU A 217 0.40 -1.20 2.11
C LEU A 217 -0.37 0.03 1.58
N GLY A 218 -1.46 0.43 2.23
CA GLY A 218 -2.18 1.66 1.91
C GLY A 218 -3.55 1.46 1.23
N ILE A 219 -3.91 0.22 0.90
CA ILE A 219 -5.21 -0.09 0.29
C ILE A 219 -6.29 0.19 1.34
N GLY A 220 -7.23 1.07 1.04
CA GLY A 220 -8.27 1.48 1.99
C GLY A 220 -7.83 2.45 3.08
N THR A 221 -6.54 2.46 3.45
CA THR A 221 -6.03 3.24 4.58
C THR A 221 -5.37 4.56 4.17
N ILE A 222 -4.90 4.67 2.92
CA ILE A 222 -4.22 5.87 2.39
C ILE A 222 -5.03 6.56 1.28
N TRP A 223 -6.08 5.92 0.75
CA TRP A 223 -6.87 6.43 -0.37
C TRP A 223 -7.36 7.87 -0.19
N ASP A 224 -7.98 8.20 0.95
CA ASP A 224 -8.46 9.57 1.23
C ASP A 224 -7.30 10.58 1.33
N ARG A 225 -6.18 10.16 1.93
CA ARG A 225 -4.97 10.98 2.07
C ARG A 225 -4.37 11.38 0.72
N LYS A 226 -4.44 10.46 -0.24
CA LYS A 226 -4.05 10.64 -1.65
C LYS A 226 -5.13 11.28 -2.50
N GLU A 227 -6.23 11.71 -1.88
CA GLU A 227 -7.41 12.26 -2.52
C GLU A 227 -7.99 11.31 -3.59
N LEU A 228 -7.84 9.99 -3.45
CA LEU A 228 -8.31 9.01 -4.45
C LEU A 228 -9.78 8.62 -4.27
N LEU A 229 -10.43 9.12 -3.22
CA LEU A 229 -11.86 8.95 -2.99
C LEU A 229 -12.67 10.14 -3.50
N MET A 230 -13.89 9.85 -3.89
CA MET A 230 -14.92 10.84 -4.21
C MET A 230 -16.16 10.52 -3.37
N ASN A 231 -16.74 11.56 -2.76
CA ASN A 231 -17.88 11.46 -1.86
C ASN A 231 -17.69 10.44 -0.72
N PRO A 232 -16.62 10.54 0.09
CA PRO A 232 -16.40 9.63 1.21
C PRO A 232 -17.58 9.65 2.18
N SER A 233 -18.12 8.46 2.45
CA SER A 233 -19.32 8.26 3.26
C SER A 233 -19.05 8.47 4.75
N ALA A 234 -17.78 8.35 5.17
CA ALA A 234 -17.31 8.75 6.49
C ALA A 234 -17.44 10.27 6.74
N VAL A 235 -17.46 11.09 5.67
CA VAL A 235 -17.68 12.55 5.75
C VAL A 235 -19.14 12.90 5.46
N THR A 236 -19.74 12.27 4.45
CA THR A 236 -21.13 12.51 4.05
C THR A 236 -21.91 11.20 4.12
N PRO A 237 -22.63 10.93 5.22
CA PRO A 237 -23.33 9.66 5.41
C PRO A 237 -24.25 9.30 4.23
N SER A 238 -24.22 8.02 3.84
CA SER A 238 -24.98 7.47 2.70
C SER A 238 -24.57 7.98 1.31
N ALA A 239 -23.44 8.70 1.20
CA ALA A 239 -22.89 9.05 -0.11
C ALA A 239 -22.43 7.81 -0.89
N ASP A 240 -22.52 7.87 -2.21
CA ASP A 240 -21.94 6.86 -3.11
C ASP A 240 -20.43 7.08 -3.22
N THR A 241 -19.70 6.53 -2.24
CA THR A 241 -18.24 6.58 -2.24
C THR A 241 -17.68 5.72 -3.35
N HIS A 242 -16.73 6.28 -4.10
CA HIS A 242 -16.07 5.58 -5.19
C HIS A 242 -14.62 6.01 -5.33
N PHE A 243 -13.81 5.09 -5.84
CA PHE A 243 -12.41 5.31 -6.09
C PHE A 243 -12.20 5.90 -7.48
N LYS A 244 -11.44 6.99 -7.58
CA LYS A 244 -11.23 7.72 -8.84
C LYS A 244 -9.86 7.50 -9.49
N GLY A 245 -9.10 6.52 -9.03
CA GLY A 245 -7.81 6.17 -9.63
C GLY A 245 -7.98 5.65 -11.07
N PRO A 246 -7.31 6.26 -12.06
CA PRO A 246 -7.50 5.90 -13.46
C PRO A 246 -7.09 4.46 -13.79
N HIS A 247 -6.07 3.91 -13.12
CA HIS A 247 -5.61 2.55 -13.37
C HIS A 247 -6.63 1.51 -12.86
N ALA A 248 -7.14 1.69 -11.65
CA ALA A 248 -8.20 0.85 -11.08
C ALA A 248 -9.51 0.95 -11.88
N ILE A 249 -9.90 2.14 -12.34
CA ILE A 249 -11.08 2.31 -13.21
C ILE A 249 -10.94 1.50 -14.50
N ALA A 250 -9.79 1.59 -15.16
CA ALA A 250 -9.53 0.82 -16.38
C ALA A 250 -9.56 -0.70 -16.12
N ALA A 251 -9.03 -1.15 -14.98
CA ALA A 251 -9.08 -2.55 -14.58
C ALA A 251 -10.51 -3.03 -14.28
N PHE A 252 -11.33 -2.20 -13.63
CA PHE A 252 -12.73 -2.47 -13.34
C PHE A 252 -13.55 -2.63 -14.62
N ASP A 253 -13.34 -1.75 -15.60
CA ASP A 253 -13.96 -1.87 -16.92
C ASP A 253 -13.56 -3.18 -17.62
N ASN A 254 -12.27 -3.52 -17.62
CA ASN A 254 -11.77 -4.76 -18.21
C ASN A 254 -12.31 -6.03 -17.51
N ALA A 255 -12.67 -5.93 -16.23
CA ALA A 255 -13.30 -7.00 -15.46
C ALA A 255 -14.83 -7.11 -15.70
N GLY A 256 -15.39 -6.39 -16.67
CA GLY A 256 -16.82 -6.39 -17.00
C GLY A 256 -17.60 -5.19 -16.49
N GLY A 257 -16.95 -4.29 -15.75
CA GLY A 257 -17.55 -3.11 -15.13
C GLY A 257 -18.03 -2.02 -16.11
N THR A 258 -17.77 -2.15 -17.42
CA THR A 258 -18.24 -1.17 -18.42
C THR A 258 -19.77 -1.05 -18.46
N ASN A 259 -20.49 -2.14 -18.13
CA ASN A 259 -21.95 -2.16 -18.06
C ASN A 259 -22.49 -1.90 -16.65
N TYR A 260 -21.64 -1.53 -15.70
CA TYR A 260 -22.06 -1.21 -14.35
C TYR A 260 -22.92 0.07 -14.34
N THR A 261 -24.14 -0.05 -13.83
CA THR A 261 -25.10 1.07 -13.74
C THR A 261 -25.54 1.36 -12.30
N GLY A 262 -24.94 0.70 -11.31
CA GLY A 262 -25.32 0.82 -9.90
C GLY A 262 -24.83 2.08 -9.19
N GLY A 263 -24.05 2.92 -9.88
CA GLY A 263 -23.40 4.10 -9.31
C GLY A 263 -22.18 4.52 -10.13
N GLN A 264 -21.21 5.14 -9.48
CA GLN A 264 -19.91 5.44 -10.08
C GLN A 264 -19.00 4.20 -10.12
N LYS A 265 -18.05 4.18 -11.06
CA LYS A 265 -17.12 3.05 -11.23
C LYS A 265 -16.23 2.88 -10.01
N VAL A 266 -15.79 1.64 -9.78
CA VAL A 266 -14.99 1.24 -8.61
C VAL A 266 -15.67 1.69 -7.30
N PRO A 267 -16.91 1.22 -7.04
CA PRO A 267 -17.64 1.58 -5.83
C PRO A 267 -16.90 1.08 -4.59
N VAL A 268 -16.81 1.96 -3.60
CA VAL A 268 -16.17 1.73 -2.30
C VAL A 268 -17.28 1.49 -1.27
N GLU A 269 -16.98 0.63 -0.30
CA GLU A 269 -17.90 0.26 0.77
C GLU A 269 -18.34 1.48 1.57
N ASN A 270 -19.65 1.69 1.66
CA ASN A 270 -20.25 2.89 2.22
C ASN A 270 -21.37 2.61 3.25
N GLU A 271 -21.70 1.34 3.48
CA GLU A 271 -22.70 0.89 4.45
C GLU A 271 -22.08 0.26 5.70
N ALA A 272 -20.80 -0.09 5.66
CA ALA A 272 -20.06 -0.59 6.81
C ALA A 272 -19.90 0.46 7.94
N GLY A 273 -19.55 -0.01 9.14
CA GLY A 273 -19.27 0.85 10.29
C GLY A 273 -17.91 1.56 10.22
N PRO A 274 -17.66 2.52 11.13
CA PRO A 274 -16.35 3.14 11.26
C PRO A 274 -15.28 2.11 11.58
N GLY A 275 -14.29 1.92 10.71
CA GLY A 275 -13.32 0.84 10.83
C GLY A 275 -13.27 -0.08 9.60
N SER A 276 -14.31 -0.04 8.76
CA SER A 276 -14.32 -0.72 7.45
C SER A 276 -14.96 0.14 6.35
N GLN A 277 -15.75 1.16 6.70
CA GLN A 277 -16.29 2.13 5.75
C GLN A 277 -15.18 2.88 5.01
N ASP A 278 -15.39 3.16 3.72
CA ASP A 278 -14.47 3.87 2.82
C ASP A 278 -13.09 3.20 2.62
N SER A 279 -12.91 1.97 3.15
CA SER A 279 -11.63 1.25 3.12
C SER A 279 -11.65 -0.06 2.34
N HIS A 280 -12.81 -0.46 1.82
CA HIS A 280 -12.99 -1.70 1.07
C HIS A 280 -13.66 -1.44 -0.28
N TRP A 281 -13.53 -2.39 -1.19
CA TRP A 281 -14.47 -2.45 -2.29
C TRP A 281 -15.87 -2.77 -1.78
N ARG A 282 -16.89 -2.18 -2.42
CA ARG A 282 -18.28 -2.38 -2.00
C ARG A 282 -18.67 -3.85 -2.16
N GLU A 283 -19.00 -4.51 -1.05
CA GLU A 283 -19.31 -5.95 -1.03
C GLU A 283 -20.44 -6.30 -1.98
N ALA A 284 -21.51 -5.49 -1.99
CA ALA A 284 -22.67 -5.68 -2.84
C ALA A 284 -22.37 -5.58 -4.35
N VAL A 285 -21.17 -5.16 -4.74
CA VAL A 285 -20.74 -5.06 -6.15
C VAL A 285 -19.58 -6.01 -6.44
N PHE A 286 -18.61 -6.09 -5.53
CA PHE A 286 -17.40 -6.88 -5.73
C PHE A 286 -17.54 -8.34 -5.28
N ASN A 287 -18.44 -8.62 -4.34
CA ASN A 287 -18.62 -9.94 -3.72
C ASN A 287 -17.25 -10.46 -3.22
N ALA A 288 -16.93 -11.73 -3.47
CA ALA A 288 -15.69 -12.42 -3.11
C ALA A 288 -14.34 -11.81 -3.57
N GLU A 289 -14.26 -10.56 -4.04
CA GLU A 289 -12.94 -9.93 -4.25
C GLU A 289 -12.22 -9.76 -2.91
N LEU A 290 -10.93 -10.08 -2.87
CA LEU A 290 -10.17 -10.18 -1.62
C LEU A 290 -10.29 -8.95 -0.70
N MET A 291 -10.30 -7.73 -1.24
CA MET A 291 -10.33 -6.47 -0.48
C MET A 291 -11.75 -5.92 -0.29
N SER A 292 -12.77 -6.77 -0.40
CA SER A 292 -14.10 -6.49 0.13
C SER A 292 -14.11 -6.71 1.66
N PRO A 293 -15.10 -6.17 2.41
CA PRO A 293 -15.16 -6.31 3.87
C PRO A 293 -15.59 -7.73 4.33
N PHE A 294 -15.63 -8.70 3.42
CA PHE A 294 -16.12 -10.05 3.71
C PHE A 294 -15.27 -11.11 2.99
N VAL A 295 -14.73 -12.06 3.75
CA VAL A 295 -14.00 -13.19 3.18
C VAL A 295 -14.95 -14.39 3.04
N ASP A 296 -15.29 -14.74 1.81
CA ASP A 296 -16.18 -15.85 1.52
C ASP A 296 -15.51 -17.20 1.82
N SER A 297 -16.29 -18.17 2.30
CA SER A 297 -15.86 -19.54 2.54
C SER A 297 -16.37 -20.48 1.44
N GLY A 298 -15.57 -21.51 1.13
CA GLY A 298 -15.93 -22.52 0.11
C GLY A 298 -15.81 -22.04 -1.34
N VAL A 299 -15.39 -20.79 -1.55
CA VAL A 299 -15.05 -20.20 -2.86
C VAL A 299 -13.68 -19.53 -2.77
N GLN A 300 -13.11 -19.15 -3.92
CA GLN A 300 -11.87 -18.39 -3.96
C GLN A 300 -12.17 -16.90 -3.71
N ASN A 301 -11.32 -16.25 -2.91
CA ASN A 301 -11.32 -14.80 -2.73
C ASN A 301 -10.18 -14.17 -3.54
N PRO A 302 -10.35 -13.88 -4.85
CA PRO A 302 -9.26 -13.45 -5.70
C PRO A 302 -8.73 -12.06 -5.34
N LEU A 303 -7.40 -11.94 -5.27
CA LEU A 303 -6.70 -10.66 -5.35
C LEU A 303 -6.73 -10.17 -6.80
N SER A 304 -7.72 -9.33 -7.12
CA SER A 304 -7.99 -8.94 -8.50
C SER A 304 -6.95 -7.95 -9.05
N ARG A 305 -6.94 -7.83 -10.38
CA ARG A 305 -6.21 -6.75 -11.07
C ARG A 305 -6.70 -5.35 -10.71
N ILE A 306 -7.92 -5.21 -10.20
CA ILE A 306 -8.48 -3.93 -9.76
C ILE A 306 -7.74 -3.48 -8.50
N THR A 307 -7.61 -4.38 -7.52
CA THR A 307 -6.86 -4.16 -6.29
C THR A 307 -5.40 -3.85 -6.57
N ILE A 308 -4.71 -4.64 -7.41
CA ILE A 308 -3.31 -4.37 -7.77
C ILE A 308 -3.15 -3.00 -8.43
N GLN A 309 -4.07 -2.61 -9.32
CA GLN A 309 -4.00 -1.30 -9.99
C GLN A 309 -4.29 -0.14 -9.03
N SER A 310 -5.03 -0.36 -7.94
CA SER A 310 -5.19 0.65 -6.89
C SER A 310 -3.85 1.00 -6.20
N LEU A 311 -2.90 0.05 -6.11
CA LEU A 311 -1.53 0.34 -5.66
C LEU A 311 -0.77 1.19 -6.69
N ALA A 312 -0.96 0.95 -7.99
CA ALA A 312 -0.39 1.81 -9.03
C ALA A 312 -0.90 3.25 -8.93
N ASP A 313 -2.20 3.42 -8.63
CA ASP A 313 -2.81 4.73 -8.37
C ASP A 313 -2.29 5.37 -7.06
N LEU A 314 -1.85 4.57 -6.09
CA LEU A 314 -1.15 5.05 -4.87
C LEU A 314 0.30 5.48 -5.11
N GLY A 315 0.91 5.06 -6.23
CA GLY A 315 2.27 5.41 -6.62
C GLY A 315 3.27 4.25 -6.64
N TYR A 316 2.83 3.02 -6.41
CA TYR A 316 3.67 1.83 -6.49
C TYR A 316 3.96 1.41 -7.94
N GLY A 317 5.16 0.89 -8.19
CA GLY A 317 5.45 0.10 -9.39
C GLY A 317 4.95 -1.33 -9.21
N VAL A 318 3.98 -1.77 -10.02
CA VAL A 318 3.28 -3.05 -9.81
C VAL A 318 3.32 -4.01 -11.00
N ASP A 319 3.33 -5.31 -10.70
CA ASP A 319 3.07 -6.39 -11.64
C ASP A 319 1.57 -6.73 -11.71
N VAL A 320 0.86 -6.11 -12.64
CA VAL A 320 -0.57 -6.39 -12.84
C VAL A 320 -0.82 -7.83 -13.30
N THR A 321 0.19 -8.54 -13.83
CA THR A 321 0.03 -9.93 -14.26
C THR A 321 -0.13 -10.91 -13.09
N GLN A 322 0.24 -10.49 -11.88
CA GLN A 322 0.08 -11.27 -10.65
C GLN A 322 -1.37 -11.31 -10.12
N GLY A 323 -2.26 -10.50 -10.70
CA GLY A 323 -3.67 -10.46 -10.33
C GLY A 323 -4.42 -11.70 -10.78
N GLU A 324 -5.22 -12.25 -9.87
CA GLU A 324 -5.97 -13.47 -10.09
C GLU A 324 -7.18 -13.22 -11.02
N PRO A 325 -7.65 -14.26 -11.74
CA PRO A 325 -8.85 -14.15 -12.56
C PRO A 325 -10.05 -13.70 -11.72
N TYR A 326 -10.69 -12.61 -12.14
CA TYR A 326 -11.84 -12.02 -11.47
C TYR A 326 -12.73 -11.33 -12.51
N SER A 327 -14.03 -11.28 -12.27
CA SER A 327 -14.98 -10.51 -13.06
C SER A 327 -16.00 -9.88 -12.13
N VAL A 328 -16.31 -8.61 -12.36
CA VAL A 328 -17.33 -7.89 -11.59
C VAL A 328 -18.67 -8.58 -11.83
N PRO A 329 -19.34 -9.11 -10.79
CA PRO A 329 -20.65 -9.72 -10.92
C PRO A 329 -21.65 -8.81 -11.64
N LEU A 330 -22.42 -9.38 -12.57
CA LEU A 330 -23.50 -8.63 -13.21
C LEU A 330 -24.67 -8.49 -12.22
N ALA A 331 -25.46 -7.41 -12.35
CA ALA A 331 -26.61 -7.17 -11.48
C ALA A 331 -27.65 -8.33 -11.44
N ALA A 332 -27.66 -9.19 -12.46
CA ALA A 332 -28.51 -10.38 -12.51
C ALA A 332 -28.01 -11.54 -11.62
N ASP A 333 -26.76 -11.49 -11.16
CA ASP A 333 -26.12 -12.50 -10.31
C ASP A 333 -26.11 -12.11 -8.82
N LEU A 334 -26.39 -10.84 -8.49
CA LEU A 334 -26.41 -10.28 -7.12
C LEU A 334 -27.69 -10.65 -6.31
N VAL A 335 -28.36 -11.77 -6.63
CA VAL A 335 -29.74 -12.06 -6.20
C VAL A 335 -29.86 -12.53 -4.75
N SER A 336 -28.79 -12.62 -3.96
CA SER A 336 -28.89 -12.93 -2.53
C SER A 336 -28.54 -11.73 -1.66
N PRO A 337 -29.49 -11.17 -0.88
CA PRO A 337 -29.19 -10.21 0.17
C PRO A 337 -28.53 -10.84 1.40
N ASP A 338 -28.54 -12.18 1.51
CA ASP A 338 -27.77 -12.89 2.53
C ASP A 338 -26.34 -13.09 2.02
N ARG A 339 -25.37 -12.51 2.75
CA ARG A 339 -23.94 -12.80 2.59
C ARG A 339 -23.76 -14.32 2.66
N GLY A 340 -22.97 -14.88 1.74
CA GLY A 340 -22.64 -16.29 1.74
C GLY A 340 -21.98 -16.73 3.06
N PRO A 341 -21.75 -18.04 3.26
CA PRO A 341 -20.96 -18.47 4.40
C PRO A 341 -19.56 -17.85 4.31
N GLY A 342 -19.08 -17.21 5.36
CA GLY A 342 -17.81 -16.49 5.34
C GLY A 342 -17.56 -15.71 6.63
N ILE A 343 -16.66 -14.75 6.54
CA ILE A 343 -16.16 -13.98 7.68
C ILE A 343 -16.31 -12.49 7.39
N ASP A 344 -17.00 -11.79 8.29
CA ASP A 344 -17.14 -10.34 8.29
C ASP A 344 -15.90 -9.71 8.95
N LEU A 345 -15.13 -8.94 8.20
CA LEU A 345 -13.89 -8.30 8.64
C LEU A 345 -14.17 -6.95 9.33
N ARG A 346 -15.14 -6.91 10.23
CA ARG A 346 -15.50 -5.62 10.83
C ARG A 346 -14.34 -5.01 11.63
N ASP A 347 -14.20 -3.70 11.51
CA ASP A 347 -13.22 -2.89 12.25
C ASP A 347 -11.76 -3.34 12.03
N ASP A 348 -11.48 -3.79 10.81
CA ASP A 348 -10.22 -4.35 10.32
C ASP A 348 -9.17 -3.32 9.90
N ILE A 349 -9.50 -2.03 9.83
CA ILE A 349 -8.46 -1.00 9.67
C ILE A 349 -7.95 -0.51 11.04
N ARG A 350 -6.64 -0.26 11.12
CA ARG A 350 -6.01 0.33 12.30
C ARG A 350 -6.64 1.69 12.64
N ILE A 351 -7.22 1.79 13.83
CA ILE A 351 -7.71 3.05 14.39
C ILE A 351 -6.54 3.80 15.07
N GLY A 352 -6.19 4.96 14.54
CA GLY A 352 -5.20 5.84 15.15
C GLY A 352 -4.58 6.81 14.15
N PRO A 353 -3.76 7.77 14.60
CA PRO A 353 -3.05 8.65 13.68
C PRO A 353 -2.06 7.82 12.85
N ILE A 354 -1.94 8.17 11.57
CA ILE A 354 -0.81 7.77 10.74
C ILE A 354 0.24 8.87 10.83
N LEU A 355 1.42 8.51 11.33
CA LEU A 355 2.51 9.45 11.56
C LEU A 355 3.27 9.69 10.27
N VAL A 356 3.35 10.95 9.90
CA VAL A 356 4.02 11.38 8.68
C VAL A 356 5.44 11.75 9.06
N VAL A 357 6.39 10.96 8.59
CA VAL A 357 7.81 11.20 8.85
C VAL A 357 8.54 11.54 7.56
N GLY A 358 9.60 12.30 7.74
CA GLY A 358 10.15 13.12 6.69
C GLY A 358 9.82 14.59 6.93
N PRO A 359 10.42 15.49 6.14
CA PRO A 359 10.48 16.91 6.43
C PRO A 359 9.09 17.57 6.55
N LYS A 360 8.83 18.09 7.76
CA LYS A 360 7.55 18.62 8.27
C LYS A 360 6.91 19.76 7.47
N LYS A 361 7.58 20.30 6.45
CA LYS A 361 7.16 21.50 5.70
C LYS A 361 6.78 21.24 4.24
N ARG A 362 6.67 19.97 3.83
CA ARG A 362 6.55 19.60 2.41
C ARG A 362 5.13 19.28 1.92
N ARG A 363 4.11 19.42 2.76
CA ARG A 363 2.71 19.53 2.30
C ARG A 363 2.43 20.96 1.86
N ARG A 364 1.67 21.09 0.78
CA ARG A 364 1.17 22.35 0.21
C ARG A 364 0.74 23.36 1.27
#